data_AF-A0A7J3MN70-F1
#
_entry.id   AF-A0A7J3MN70-F1
#
_cell.length_a   1.000
_cell.length_b   1.000
_cell.length_c   1.000
_cell.angle_alpha   90.00
_cell.angle_beta   90.00
_cell.angle_gamma   90.00
#
_symmetry.space_group_name_H-M   'P 1'
#
loop_
_entity.id
_entity.type
_entity.pdbx_description
1 polymer ?
#
loop_
_entity_poly.entity_id
_entity_poly.type
_entity_poly.pdbx_seq_one_letter_code
_entity_poly.pdbx_strand_id
1 'polypeptide(L)'
;MGCNALTTKNEIREMVEKRILSMTEEHRRNKSLMIISRLKQLEEFSKARCVMTYVSKNDEVDTIGLIEEMLRSGKRVIVPAVNKEKGELIPCKISSLEELSLGTYGVMEPKPSENKIVDVNEIDLIIVPGRAFDKKCNRLGRGMGYFDRFLKKPVESKVIGLAFSEQVFDNIPVNENDVKVDAVVTENTVIRRETSQHVRKSLFTARRIALYSLFIAVFVILSAVPTFPIIGVTGGEFTLSQILPALYGVLLGPINGAIIVLLASILSFTVKPPMFLFLDFLTPVTNTLIAGFLWRRKTLIAVLTYLTTLILFLTAPFTLFFIHVELPGFSVDLPFHWLHFLAIPISLISLKFDESKSRTAMWIRIFGCVLLGTMGQHSVGSTLFEYVYGLVFRNEMSYFITTWYTVFWVYPVERIIFATVSTAIGVPLVRILAKIPEFSQNPS
;
A
#
# COMPACT_ATOMS: atom_id res chain seq x y z
N MET A 1 22.29 -36.16 6.00
CA MET A 1 23.15 -36.80 4.99
C MET A 1 23.48 -35.76 3.94
N GLY A 2 24.76 -35.57 3.70
CA GLY A 2 25.32 -34.42 3.00
C GLY A 2 25.00 -34.36 1.50
N CYS A 3 25.09 -33.13 1.02
CA CYS A 3 25.11 -32.71 -0.37
C CYS A 3 26.04 -33.61 -1.20
N ASN A 4 25.47 -34.49 -2.03
CA ASN A 4 26.22 -35.35 -2.96
C ASN A 4 25.74 -35.09 -4.39
N ALA A 5 26.67 -34.61 -5.23
CA ALA A 5 26.68 -34.59 -6.69
C ALA A 5 25.49 -33.92 -7.42
N LEU A 6 25.78 -33.28 -8.54
CA LEU A 6 24.78 -32.74 -9.48
C LEU A 6 23.91 -33.90 -10.00
N THR A 7 22.83 -34.22 -9.29
CA THR A 7 21.92 -35.30 -9.65
C THR A 7 21.33 -34.99 -11.02
N THR A 8 21.50 -35.88 -12.00
CA THR A 8 21.03 -35.62 -13.37
C THR A 8 19.50 -35.67 -13.44
N LYS A 9 18.91 -35.07 -14.50
CA LYS A 9 17.45 -35.14 -14.72
C LYS A 9 16.94 -36.59 -14.77
N ASN A 10 17.73 -37.53 -15.27
CA ASN A 10 17.34 -38.94 -15.36
C ASN A 10 17.41 -39.63 -14.00
N GLU A 11 18.45 -39.37 -13.21
CA GLU A 11 18.54 -39.90 -11.83
C GLU A 11 17.37 -39.46 -10.96
N ILE A 12 16.95 -38.18 -11.03
CA ILE A 12 15.78 -37.73 -10.29
C ILE A 12 14.50 -38.46 -10.73
N ARG A 13 14.34 -38.72 -12.04
CA ARG A 13 13.18 -39.47 -12.54
C ARG A 13 13.16 -40.90 -11.99
N GLU A 14 14.30 -41.58 -11.99
CA GLU A 14 14.42 -42.94 -11.43
C GLU A 14 14.18 -42.95 -9.91
N MET A 15 14.69 -41.97 -9.19
CA MET A 15 14.45 -41.83 -7.74
C MET A 15 12.96 -41.63 -7.44
N VAL A 16 12.30 -40.74 -8.19
CA VAL A 16 10.86 -40.50 -8.05
C VAL A 16 10.08 -41.76 -8.37
N GLU A 17 10.41 -42.45 -9.45
CA GLU A 17 9.73 -43.68 -9.84
C GLU A 17 9.80 -44.74 -8.73
N LYS A 18 10.98 -44.96 -8.15
CA LYS A 18 11.15 -45.84 -6.99
C LYS A 18 10.31 -45.40 -5.78
N ARG A 19 10.29 -44.10 -5.46
CA ARG A 19 9.46 -43.56 -4.37
C ARG A 19 7.98 -43.79 -4.62
N ILE A 20 7.48 -43.51 -5.82
CA ILE A 20 6.07 -43.67 -6.17
C ILE A 20 5.66 -45.14 -6.18
N LEU A 21 6.50 -46.02 -6.73
CA LEU A 21 6.26 -47.47 -6.74
C LEU A 21 6.31 -48.10 -5.35
N SER A 22 7.05 -47.49 -4.40
CA SER A 22 7.04 -47.94 -3.00
C SER A 22 5.73 -47.63 -2.25
N MET A 23 4.92 -46.70 -2.77
CA MET A 23 3.59 -46.44 -2.22
C MET A 23 2.58 -47.48 -2.72
N THR A 24 1.68 -47.92 -1.84
CA THR A 24 0.52 -48.71 -2.26
C THR A 24 -0.45 -47.83 -3.06
N GLU A 25 -1.29 -48.45 -3.88
CA GLU A 25 -2.31 -47.75 -4.65
C GLU A 25 -3.28 -46.98 -3.75
N GLU A 26 -3.69 -47.59 -2.63
CA GLU A 26 -4.53 -46.95 -1.62
C GLU A 26 -3.88 -45.68 -1.05
N HIS A 27 -2.58 -45.72 -0.77
CA HIS A 27 -1.87 -44.57 -0.23
C HIS A 27 -1.79 -43.43 -1.25
N ARG A 28 -1.52 -43.73 -2.53
CA ARG A 28 -1.55 -42.74 -3.62
C ARG A 28 -2.93 -42.13 -3.79
N ARG A 29 -4.00 -42.93 -3.71
CA ARG A 29 -5.38 -42.47 -3.79
C ARG A 29 -5.74 -41.51 -2.65
N ASN A 30 -5.41 -41.87 -1.42
CA ASN A 30 -5.68 -41.03 -0.24
C ASN A 30 -4.93 -39.69 -0.30
N LYS A 31 -3.64 -39.72 -0.67
CA LYS A 31 -2.87 -38.48 -0.88
C LYS A 31 -3.45 -37.64 -2.01
N SER A 32 -3.89 -38.26 -3.10
CA SER A 32 -4.52 -37.54 -4.22
C SER A 32 -5.78 -36.81 -3.76
N LEU A 33 -6.64 -37.44 -2.95
CA LEU A 33 -7.82 -36.78 -2.37
C LEU A 33 -7.45 -35.55 -1.52
N MET A 34 -6.40 -35.65 -0.70
CA MET A 34 -5.91 -34.51 0.10
C MET A 34 -5.38 -33.37 -0.77
N ILE A 35 -4.61 -33.69 -1.82
CA ILE A 35 -4.07 -32.73 -2.79
C ILE A 35 -5.22 -32.01 -3.49
N ILE A 36 -6.22 -32.77 -3.97
CA ILE A 36 -7.39 -32.23 -4.66
C ILE A 36 -8.25 -31.35 -3.73
N SER A 37 -8.44 -31.76 -2.47
CA SER A 37 -9.14 -30.95 -1.47
C SER A 37 -8.45 -29.59 -1.25
N ARG A 38 -7.11 -29.60 -1.15
CA ARG A 38 -6.33 -28.37 -0.99
C ARG A 38 -6.34 -27.50 -2.24
N LEU A 39 -6.25 -28.09 -3.44
CA LEU A 39 -6.39 -27.37 -4.70
C LEU A 39 -7.71 -26.60 -4.76
N LYS A 40 -8.82 -27.21 -4.34
CA LYS A 40 -10.15 -26.59 -4.35
C LYS A 40 -10.30 -25.39 -3.41
N GLN A 41 -9.47 -25.33 -2.36
CA GLN A 41 -9.44 -24.20 -1.43
C GLN A 41 -8.69 -22.98 -2.00
N LEU A 42 -7.98 -23.13 -3.12
CA LEU A 42 -7.27 -22.03 -3.76
C LEU A 42 -8.24 -21.09 -4.47
N GLU A 43 -8.02 -19.78 -4.31
CA GLU A 43 -8.79 -18.73 -4.97
C GLU A 43 -8.72 -18.86 -6.50
N GLU A 44 -7.55 -19.25 -7.02
CA GLU A 44 -7.33 -19.49 -8.44
C GLU A 44 -8.24 -20.58 -8.99
N PHE A 45 -8.52 -21.63 -8.20
CA PHE A 45 -9.41 -22.73 -8.61
C PHE A 45 -10.88 -22.36 -8.45
N SER A 46 -11.25 -21.73 -7.33
CA SER A 46 -12.64 -21.39 -7.04
C SER A 46 -13.18 -20.38 -8.06
N LYS A 47 -12.38 -19.40 -8.46
CA LYS A 47 -12.75 -18.37 -9.45
C LYS A 47 -12.70 -18.84 -10.91
N ALA A 48 -11.88 -19.83 -11.24
CA ALA A 48 -11.73 -20.30 -12.62
C ALA A 48 -13.03 -20.93 -13.15
N ARG A 49 -13.47 -20.48 -14.34
CA ARG A 49 -14.61 -21.05 -15.07
C ARG A 49 -14.14 -22.04 -16.14
N CYS A 50 -12.97 -21.82 -16.71
CA CYS A 50 -12.33 -22.68 -17.69
C CYS A 50 -11.01 -23.23 -17.12
N VAL A 51 -10.97 -24.55 -16.89
CA VAL A 51 -9.82 -25.22 -16.25
C VAL A 51 -9.27 -26.29 -17.19
N MET A 52 -7.98 -26.19 -17.49
CA MET A 52 -7.23 -27.24 -18.16
C MET A 52 -6.59 -28.17 -17.14
N THR A 53 -6.76 -29.47 -17.30
CA THR A 53 -6.10 -30.48 -16.47
C THR A 53 -5.62 -31.66 -17.32
N TYR A 54 -4.68 -32.43 -16.79
CA TYR A 54 -4.25 -33.69 -17.38
C TYR A 54 -5.13 -34.84 -16.91
N VAL A 55 -5.16 -35.93 -17.68
CA VAL A 55 -5.74 -37.21 -17.26
C VAL A 55 -4.62 -38.06 -16.66
N SER A 56 -4.73 -38.34 -15.37
CA SER A 56 -3.67 -38.94 -14.57
C SER A 56 -3.35 -40.38 -14.96
N LYS A 57 -2.06 -40.72 -14.90
CA LYS A 57 -1.57 -42.11 -14.89
C LYS A 57 -1.47 -42.66 -13.46
N ASN A 58 -1.26 -43.98 -13.33
CA ASN A 58 -1.14 -44.68 -12.04
C ASN A 58 -0.04 -44.15 -11.11
N ASP A 59 0.96 -43.48 -11.68
CA ASP A 59 2.13 -42.91 -11.03
C ASP A 59 2.07 -41.37 -10.96
N GLU A 60 0.89 -40.79 -11.09
CA GLU A 60 0.59 -39.35 -10.97
C GLU A 60 -0.50 -39.13 -9.91
N VAL A 61 -0.73 -37.87 -9.53
CA VAL A 61 -1.87 -37.51 -8.67
C VAL A 61 -3.16 -37.78 -9.44
N ASP A 62 -4.09 -38.52 -8.85
CA ASP A 62 -5.34 -38.90 -9.51
C ASP A 62 -6.23 -37.67 -9.76
N THR A 63 -6.48 -37.37 -11.03
CA THR A 63 -7.30 -36.25 -11.49
C THR A 63 -8.66 -36.68 -12.05
N ILE A 64 -8.97 -37.98 -12.13
CA ILE A 64 -10.23 -38.47 -12.71
C ILE A 64 -11.42 -37.94 -11.90
N GLY A 65 -11.39 -38.09 -10.58
CA GLY A 65 -12.45 -37.58 -9.71
C GLY A 65 -12.58 -36.05 -9.74
N LEU A 66 -11.46 -35.34 -9.94
CA LEU A 66 -11.48 -33.88 -10.13
C LEU A 66 -12.20 -33.51 -11.44
N ILE A 67 -11.91 -34.19 -12.55
CA ILE A 67 -12.54 -33.95 -13.85
C ILE A 67 -14.05 -34.13 -13.75
N GLU A 68 -14.53 -35.23 -13.17
CA GLU A 68 -15.96 -35.47 -13.00
C GLU A 68 -16.64 -34.37 -12.20
N GLU A 69 -16.04 -33.95 -11.09
CA GLU A 69 -16.62 -32.91 -10.25
C GLU A 69 -16.64 -31.55 -10.94
N MET A 70 -15.59 -31.19 -11.67
CA MET A 70 -15.57 -29.97 -12.46
C MET A 70 -16.68 -29.96 -13.52
N LEU A 71 -16.88 -31.08 -14.23
CA LEU A 71 -17.99 -31.25 -15.18
C LEU A 71 -19.35 -31.11 -14.50
N ARG A 72 -19.58 -31.77 -13.35
CA ARG A 72 -20.83 -31.68 -12.58
C ARG A 72 -21.09 -30.25 -12.06
N SER A 73 -20.05 -29.53 -11.68
CA SER A 73 -20.14 -28.15 -11.17
C SER A 73 -20.33 -27.09 -12.27
N GLY A 74 -20.33 -27.50 -13.55
CA GLY A 74 -20.54 -26.61 -14.69
C GLY A 74 -19.29 -25.82 -15.14
N LYS A 75 -18.09 -26.16 -14.63
CA LYS A 75 -16.84 -25.62 -15.15
C LYS A 75 -16.56 -26.17 -16.55
N ARG A 76 -16.00 -25.36 -17.45
CA ARG A 76 -15.48 -25.81 -18.75
C ARG A 76 -14.19 -26.59 -18.49
N VAL A 77 -14.18 -27.89 -18.76
CA VAL A 77 -13.02 -28.76 -18.56
C VAL A 77 -12.29 -28.99 -19.87
N ILE A 78 -10.99 -28.68 -19.87
CA ILE A 78 -10.09 -28.84 -21.00
C ILE A 78 -9.07 -29.93 -20.69
N VAL A 79 -8.91 -30.89 -21.61
CA VAL A 79 -7.91 -31.95 -21.54
C VAL A 79 -6.99 -31.85 -22.76
N PRO A 80 -5.66 -31.87 -22.58
CA PRO A 80 -4.73 -31.84 -23.71
C PRO A 80 -4.77 -33.17 -24.49
N ALA A 81 -4.85 -33.08 -25.81
CA ALA A 81 -4.52 -34.16 -26.75
C ALA A 81 -3.12 -33.94 -27.33
N VAL A 82 -2.39 -35.02 -27.62
CA VAL A 82 -1.02 -34.92 -28.14
C VAL A 82 -1.02 -34.96 -29.66
N ASN A 83 -0.46 -33.92 -30.29
CA ASN A 83 -0.08 -33.97 -31.71
C ASN A 83 1.37 -34.47 -31.81
N LYS A 84 1.57 -35.73 -32.19
CA LYS A 84 2.90 -36.34 -32.33
C LYS A 84 3.75 -35.70 -33.41
N GLU A 85 3.15 -35.39 -34.56
CA GLU A 85 3.86 -34.85 -35.73
C GLU A 85 4.46 -33.47 -35.43
N LYS A 86 3.70 -32.61 -34.75
CA LYS A 86 4.14 -31.26 -34.37
C LYS A 86 4.82 -31.20 -33.00
N GLY A 87 4.71 -32.25 -32.19
CA GLY A 87 5.21 -32.27 -30.82
C GLY A 87 4.47 -31.29 -29.89
N GLU A 88 3.20 -30.97 -30.18
CA GLU A 88 2.41 -29.97 -29.45
C GLU A 88 1.27 -30.60 -28.63
N LEU A 89 0.80 -29.86 -27.62
CA LEU A 89 -0.46 -30.17 -26.93
C LEU A 89 -1.58 -29.34 -27.54
N ILE A 90 -2.69 -30.00 -27.86
CA ILE A 90 -3.92 -29.39 -28.35
C ILE A 90 -4.93 -29.38 -27.19
N PRO A 91 -5.26 -28.20 -26.62
CA PRO A 91 -6.28 -28.09 -25.59
C PRO A 91 -7.67 -28.39 -26.16
N CYS A 92 -8.31 -29.47 -25.71
CA CYS A 92 -9.64 -29.88 -26.16
C CYS A 92 -10.65 -29.87 -25.02
N LYS A 93 -11.81 -29.25 -25.25
CA LYS A 93 -12.96 -29.33 -24.34
C LYS A 93 -13.54 -30.74 -24.36
N ILE A 94 -13.89 -31.24 -23.18
CA ILE A 94 -14.69 -32.45 -23.00
C ILE A 94 -16.00 -32.12 -22.27
N SER A 95 -17.05 -32.88 -22.54
CA SER A 95 -18.33 -32.79 -21.81
C SER A 95 -18.58 -34.03 -20.94
N SER A 96 -17.90 -35.15 -21.22
CA SER A 96 -17.89 -36.36 -20.39
C SER A 96 -16.53 -37.07 -20.46
N LEU A 97 -16.26 -37.95 -19.50
CA LEU A 97 -15.08 -38.83 -19.53
C LEU A 97 -15.12 -39.86 -20.67
N GLU A 98 -16.32 -40.19 -21.18
CA GLU A 98 -16.52 -41.14 -22.29
C GLU A 98 -15.95 -40.62 -23.61
N GLU A 99 -15.72 -39.31 -23.72
CA GLU A 99 -15.06 -38.70 -24.87
C GLU A 99 -13.54 -38.97 -24.92
N LEU A 100 -12.97 -39.53 -23.84
CA LEU A 100 -11.57 -39.88 -23.75
C LEU A 100 -11.34 -41.29 -24.30
N SER A 101 -10.29 -41.45 -25.08
CA SER A 101 -9.86 -42.74 -25.63
C SER A 101 -8.36 -42.93 -25.44
N LEU A 102 -7.90 -44.18 -25.44
CA LEU A 102 -6.48 -44.46 -25.27
C LEU A 102 -5.68 -43.82 -26.42
N GLY A 103 -4.87 -42.83 -26.07
CA GLY A 103 -4.13 -41.99 -26.99
C GLY A 103 -2.62 -42.23 -26.93
N THR A 104 -1.88 -41.14 -27.03
CA THR A 104 -0.43 -41.16 -27.17
C THR A 104 0.25 -41.54 -25.85
N TYR A 105 1.26 -42.42 -25.91
CA TYR A 105 1.98 -42.93 -24.74
C TYR A 105 1.08 -43.57 -23.67
N GLY A 106 -0.09 -44.11 -24.05
CA GLY A 106 -1.03 -44.76 -23.13
C GLY A 106 -1.72 -43.79 -22.17
N VAL A 107 -1.84 -42.51 -22.51
CA VAL A 107 -2.68 -41.53 -21.80
C VAL A 107 -4.07 -41.53 -22.43
N MET A 108 -5.12 -41.37 -21.62
CA MET A 108 -6.47 -41.16 -22.13
C MET A 108 -6.60 -39.71 -22.65
N GLU A 109 -6.89 -39.56 -23.94
CA GLU A 109 -6.93 -38.27 -24.64
C GLU A 109 -8.26 -38.11 -25.40
N PRO A 110 -8.80 -36.88 -25.50
CA PRO A 110 -9.94 -36.61 -26.36
C PRO A 110 -9.54 -36.63 -27.83
N LYS A 111 -10.47 -36.99 -28.72
CA LYS A 111 -10.26 -36.86 -30.17
C LYS A 111 -10.30 -35.38 -30.57
N PRO A 112 -9.23 -34.81 -31.16
CA PRO A 112 -9.25 -33.43 -31.63
C PRO A 112 -10.27 -33.25 -32.74
N SER A 113 -11.15 -32.27 -32.60
CA SER A 113 -12.04 -31.78 -33.66
C SER A 113 -12.14 -30.28 -33.55
N GLU A 114 -12.36 -29.57 -34.66
CA GLU A 114 -12.34 -28.10 -34.69
C GLU A 114 -13.26 -27.47 -33.63
N ASN A 115 -14.45 -28.04 -33.42
CA ASN A 115 -15.42 -27.56 -32.43
C ASN A 115 -15.04 -27.82 -30.97
N LYS A 116 -13.99 -28.59 -30.71
CA LYS A 116 -13.51 -28.91 -29.35
C LYS A 116 -12.22 -28.20 -29.00
N ILE A 117 -11.47 -27.67 -29.96
CA ILE A 117 -10.22 -26.97 -29.70
C ILE A 117 -10.54 -25.62 -29.02
N VAL A 118 -9.83 -25.31 -27.94
CA VAL A 118 -10.04 -24.08 -27.16
C VAL A 118 -8.80 -23.20 -27.25
N ASP A 119 -8.97 -21.90 -27.45
CA ASP A 119 -7.84 -20.98 -27.41
C ASP A 119 -7.22 -20.98 -26.00
N VAL A 120 -5.90 -20.98 -25.94
CA VAL A 120 -5.14 -20.99 -24.69
C VAL A 120 -5.47 -19.77 -23.82
N ASN A 121 -5.82 -18.63 -24.43
CA ASN A 121 -6.22 -17.41 -23.72
C ASN A 121 -7.61 -17.51 -23.06
N GLU A 122 -8.44 -18.48 -23.42
CA GLU A 122 -9.72 -18.74 -22.75
C GLU A 122 -9.58 -19.58 -21.48
N ILE A 123 -8.38 -20.07 -21.18
CA ILE A 123 -8.14 -20.95 -20.03
C ILE A 123 -7.80 -20.07 -18.82
N ASP A 124 -8.56 -20.18 -17.74
CA ASP A 124 -8.32 -19.38 -16.52
C ASP A 124 -7.20 -20.01 -15.65
N LEU A 125 -7.17 -21.34 -15.62
CA LEU A 125 -6.27 -22.13 -14.78
C LEU A 125 -5.77 -23.37 -15.53
N ILE A 126 -4.46 -23.61 -15.49
CA ILE A 126 -3.81 -24.79 -16.07
C ILE A 126 -3.22 -25.63 -14.94
N ILE A 127 -3.67 -26.87 -14.84
CA ILE A 127 -3.17 -27.87 -13.89
C ILE A 127 -2.24 -28.82 -14.65
N VAL A 128 -1.00 -28.93 -14.20
CA VAL A 128 0.06 -29.68 -14.89
C VAL A 128 0.61 -30.85 -14.06
N PRO A 129 0.96 -31.97 -14.70
CA PRO A 129 1.67 -33.06 -14.04
C PRO A 129 3.18 -32.79 -14.00
N GLY A 130 3.86 -33.47 -13.08
CA GLY A 130 5.32 -33.46 -13.00
C GLY A 130 5.86 -34.75 -12.39
N ARG A 131 7.10 -35.10 -12.74
CA ARG A 131 7.88 -36.13 -12.06
C ARG A 131 8.49 -35.57 -10.79
N ALA A 132 9.08 -34.39 -10.86
CA ALA A 132 9.64 -33.71 -9.71
C ALA A 132 9.33 -32.22 -9.74
N PHE A 133 9.25 -31.64 -8.56
CA PHE A 133 9.15 -30.21 -8.34
C PHE A 133 10.19 -29.80 -7.30
N ASP A 134 10.53 -28.51 -7.26
CA ASP A 134 11.32 -27.97 -6.16
C ASP A 134 10.64 -26.80 -5.45
N LYS A 135 11.28 -26.32 -4.37
CA LYS A 135 10.82 -25.18 -3.58
C LYS A 135 10.79 -23.86 -4.37
N LYS A 136 11.42 -23.79 -5.53
CA LYS A 136 11.43 -22.63 -6.44
C LYS A 136 10.38 -22.76 -7.55
N CYS A 137 9.49 -23.75 -7.44
CA CYS A 137 8.45 -24.09 -8.41
C CYS A 137 9.01 -24.46 -9.80
N ASN A 138 10.25 -24.95 -9.87
CA ASN A 138 10.72 -25.64 -11.07
C ASN A 138 9.96 -26.97 -11.21
N ARG A 139 9.76 -27.40 -12.45
CA ARG A 139 9.05 -28.64 -12.78
C ARG A 139 9.90 -29.49 -13.70
N LEU A 140 10.05 -30.77 -13.37
CA LEU A 140 10.65 -31.78 -14.22
C LEU A 140 9.57 -32.73 -14.73
N GLY A 141 9.34 -32.74 -16.05
CA GLY A 141 8.42 -33.68 -16.70
C GLY A 141 9.04 -35.04 -17.05
N ARG A 142 8.27 -35.87 -17.76
CA ARG A 142 8.69 -37.20 -18.27
C ARG A 142 9.77 -37.18 -19.37
N GLY A 143 10.18 -36.00 -19.84
CA GLY A 143 11.28 -35.84 -20.80
C GLY A 143 10.88 -35.44 -22.22
N MET A 144 9.60 -35.57 -22.59
CA MET A 144 9.14 -35.23 -23.94
C MET A 144 8.92 -33.72 -24.19
N GLY A 145 8.91 -32.90 -23.14
CA GLY A 145 8.85 -31.43 -23.24
C GLY A 145 7.53 -30.83 -23.75
N TYR A 146 6.45 -31.60 -23.83
CA TYR A 146 5.15 -31.13 -24.33
C TYR A 146 4.60 -29.93 -23.55
N PHE A 147 4.54 -30.04 -22.22
CA PHE A 147 4.09 -28.93 -21.36
C PHE A 147 5.04 -27.73 -21.42
N ASP A 148 6.35 -27.94 -21.50
CA ASP A 148 7.31 -26.83 -21.58
C ASP A 148 7.13 -26.06 -22.90
N ARG A 149 6.89 -26.76 -24.03
CA ARG A 149 6.53 -26.11 -25.30
C ARG A 149 5.18 -25.40 -25.26
N PHE A 150 4.19 -25.99 -24.60
CA PHE A 150 2.86 -25.39 -24.44
C PHE A 150 2.90 -24.11 -23.59
N LEU A 151 3.58 -24.15 -22.45
CA LEU A 151 3.67 -23.04 -21.49
C LEU A 151 4.67 -21.95 -21.87
N LYS A 152 5.51 -22.18 -22.89
CA LYS A 152 6.39 -21.15 -23.47
C LYS A 152 5.62 -20.08 -24.22
N LYS A 153 4.44 -20.42 -24.76
CA LYS A 153 3.52 -19.43 -25.34
C LYS A 153 3.03 -18.55 -24.18
N PRO A 154 2.94 -17.22 -24.34
CA PRO A 154 2.46 -16.35 -23.27
C PRO A 154 1.04 -16.77 -22.88
N VAL A 155 0.92 -17.35 -21.68
CA VAL A 155 -0.34 -17.70 -21.03
C VAL A 155 -0.58 -16.72 -19.91
N GLU A 156 -1.72 -16.03 -19.91
CA GLU A 156 -2.16 -15.23 -18.78
C GLU A 156 -2.66 -16.10 -17.60
N SER A 157 -3.03 -17.34 -17.90
CA SER A 157 -3.53 -18.34 -16.97
C SER A 157 -2.53 -18.66 -15.86
N LYS A 158 -3.03 -18.92 -14.65
CA LYS A 158 -2.20 -19.48 -13.58
C LYS A 158 -1.85 -20.94 -13.88
N VAL A 159 -0.61 -21.32 -13.59
CA VAL A 159 -0.12 -22.70 -13.79
C VAL A 159 0.15 -23.35 -12.45
N ILE A 160 -0.57 -24.41 -12.11
CA ILE A 160 -0.45 -25.12 -10.85
C ILE A 160 0.01 -26.56 -11.10
N GLY A 161 1.11 -26.96 -10.46
CA GLY A 161 1.56 -28.34 -10.43
C GLY A 161 0.91 -29.13 -9.31
N LEU A 162 0.48 -30.36 -9.57
CA LEU A 162 0.09 -31.31 -8.53
C LEU A 162 1.21 -32.32 -8.31
N ALA A 163 1.54 -32.58 -7.05
CA ALA A 163 2.63 -33.47 -6.69
C ALA A 163 2.37 -34.16 -5.36
N PHE A 164 2.80 -35.41 -5.22
CA PHE A 164 3.02 -36.00 -3.89
C PHE A 164 4.24 -35.33 -3.24
N SER A 165 4.27 -35.22 -1.91
CA SER A 165 5.44 -34.63 -1.23
C SER A 165 6.75 -35.37 -1.51
N GLU A 166 6.71 -36.67 -1.83
CA GLU A 166 7.85 -37.48 -2.29
C GLU A 166 8.47 -37.00 -3.61
N GLN A 167 7.71 -36.24 -4.40
CA GLN A 167 8.14 -35.65 -5.67
C GLN A 167 8.72 -34.25 -5.50
N VAL A 168 8.74 -33.70 -4.28
CA VAL A 168 9.29 -32.38 -3.98
C VAL A 168 10.71 -32.50 -3.45
N PHE A 169 11.63 -31.76 -4.08
CA PHE A 169 13.05 -31.70 -3.71
C PHE A 169 13.44 -30.27 -3.30
N ASP A 170 14.61 -30.10 -2.71
CA ASP A 170 15.13 -28.77 -2.40
C ASP A 170 15.48 -27.99 -3.67
N ASN A 171 16.14 -28.65 -4.63
CA ASN A 171 16.43 -28.14 -5.96
C ASN A 171 16.42 -29.31 -6.96
N ILE A 172 16.02 -29.04 -8.20
CA ILE A 172 16.13 -29.97 -9.33
C ILE A 172 16.98 -29.33 -10.45
N PRO A 173 17.69 -30.12 -11.28
CA PRO A 173 18.40 -29.62 -12.44
C PRO A 173 17.41 -29.05 -13.46
N VAL A 174 17.66 -27.81 -13.88
CA VAL A 174 16.82 -27.06 -14.81
C VAL A 174 17.62 -26.66 -16.04
N ASN A 175 16.94 -26.63 -17.19
CA ASN A 175 17.46 -26.09 -18.44
C ASN A 175 16.76 -24.75 -18.73
N GLU A 176 17.34 -23.92 -19.59
CA GLU A 176 16.77 -22.63 -20.01
C GLU A 176 15.37 -22.76 -20.64
N ASN A 177 15.06 -23.93 -21.18
CA ASN A 177 13.80 -24.23 -21.83
C ASN A 177 12.69 -24.71 -20.88
N ASP A 178 13.01 -24.97 -19.60
CA ASP A 178 12.02 -25.46 -18.64
C ASP A 178 11.19 -24.30 -18.07
N VAL A 179 9.87 -24.45 -18.05
CA VAL A 179 8.97 -23.41 -17.55
C VAL A 179 8.59 -23.70 -16.10
N LYS A 180 8.79 -22.70 -15.22
CA LYS A 180 8.35 -22.76 -13.81
C LYS A 180 6.84 -22.65 -13.71
N VAL A 181 6.26 -23.38 -12.76
CA VAL A 181 4.85 -23.22 -12.39
C VAL A 181 4.69 -22.06 -11.41
N ASP A 182 3.46 -21.56 -11.23
CA ASP A 182 3.15 -20.50 -10.26
C ASP A 182 2.97 -21.05 -8.85
N ALA A 183 2.49 -22.28 -8.72
CA ALA A 183 2.38 -22.98 -7.44
C ALA A 183 2.48 -24.50 -7.62
N VAL A 184 2.86 -25.19 -6.54
CA VAL A 184 2.85 -26.65 -6.42
C VAL A 184 1.99 -27.03 -5.22
N VAL A 185 0.97 -27.84 -5.43
CA VAL A 185 0.07 -28.33 -4.37
C VAL A 185 0.44 -29.77 -4.03
N THR A 186 0.66 -30.01 -2.74
CA THR A 186 0.91 -31.33 -2.15
C THR A 186 -0.11 -31.66 -1.07
N GLU A 187 -0.08 -32.89 -0.57
CA GLU A 187 -0.89 -33.34 0.56
C GLU A 187 -0.52 -32.63 1.87
N ASN A 188 0.68 -32.02 1.94
CA ASN A 188 1.17 -31.34 3.14
C ASN A 188 1.03 -29.82 3.05
N THR A 189 1.32 -29.21 1.90
CA THR A 189 1.42 -27.74 1.76
C THR A 189 1.21 -27.24 0.32
N VAL A 190 1.09 -25.92 0.16
CA VAL A 190 1.13 -25.21 -1.13
C VAL A 190 2.43 -24.41 -1.21
N ILE A 191 3.29 -24.75 -2.17
CA ILE A 191 4.52 -24.02 -2.46
C ILE A 191 4.20 -23.00 -3.55
N ARG A 192 4.40 -21.71 -3.30
CA ARG A 192 4.11 -20.64 -4.27
C ARG A 192 5.40 -20.06 -4.82
N ARG A 193 5.42 -19.78 -6.12
CA ARG A 193 6.53 -19.08 -6.77
C ARG A 193 6.57 -17.65 -6.25
N GLU A 194 7.71 -17.26 -5.70
CA GLU A 194 7.98 -15.85 -5.44
C GLU A 194 8.03 -15.10 -6.77
N THR A 195 7.00 -14.30 -7.04
CA THR A 195 6.96 -13.42 -8.20
C THR A 195 7.55 -12.07 -7.84
N SER A 196 8.26 -11.45 -8.80
CA SER A 196 8.86 -10.12 -8.65
C SER A 196 7.86 -9.05 -8.20
N GLN A 197 6.56 -9.25 -8.46
CA GLN A 197 5.48 -8.35 -8.08
C GLN A 197 5.19 -8.36 -6.56
N HIS A 198 5.25 -9.53 -5.91
CA HIS A 198 5.03 -9.63 -4.46
C HIS A 198 6.20 -9.06 -3.66
N VAL A 199 7.43 -9.37 -4.09
CA VAL A 199 8.66 -8.81 -3.51
C VAL A 199 8.69 -7.29 -3.67
N ARG A 200 8.32 -6.76 -4.85
CA ARG A 200 8.24 -5.32 -5.10
C ARG A 200 7.17 -4.64 -4.23
N LYS A 201 6.01 -5.26 -4.03
CA LYS A 201 4.94 -4.74 -3.16
C LYS A 201 5.39 -4.72 -1.68
N SER A 202 6.03 -5.78 -1.21
CA SER A 202 6.57 -5.88 0.15
C SER A 202 7.65 -4.83 0.42
N LEU A 203 8.62 -4.69 -0.50
CA LEU A 203 9.68 -3.67 -0.41
C LEU A 203 9.12 -2.25 -0.45
N PHE A 204 8.11 -2.00 -1.27
CA PHE A 204 7.46 -0.68 -1.33
C PHE A 204 6.76 -0.32 -0.02
N THR A 205 6.06 -1.28 0.60
CA THR A 205 5.45 -1.10 1.92
C THR A 205 6.51 -0.83 2.99
N ALA A 206 7.60 -1.61 3.03
CA ALA A 206 8.67 -1.44 4.00
C ALA A 206 9.35 -0.05 3.88
N ARG A 207 9.60 0.42 2.65
CA ARG A 207 10.16 1.75 2.40
C ARG A 207 9.24 2.88 2.88
N ARG A 208 7.93 2.76 2.65
CA ARG A 208 6.95 3.73 3.15
C ARG A 208 6.91 3.78 4.67
N ILE A 209 6.95 2.62 5.34
CA ILE A 209 7.00 2.56 6.80
C ILE A 209 8.27 3.23 7.31
N ALA A 210 9.44 2.89 6.77
CA ALA A 210 10.71 3.48 7.18
C ALA A 210 10.72 5.01 6.98
N LEU A 211 10.18 5.48 5.86
CA LEU A 211 10.02 6.90 5.57
C LEU A 211 9.11 7.59 6.60
N TYR A 212 7.93 7.03 6.88
CA TYR A 212 7.01 7.61 7.87
C TYR A 212 7.63 7.65 9.26
N SER A 213 8.35 6.60 9.66
CA SER A 213 9.11 6.57 10.90
C SER A 213 10.15 7.68 10.98
N LEU A 214 10.84 8.00 9.87
CA LEU A 214 11.79 9.11 9.82
C LEU A 214 11.11 10.46 10.05
N PHE A 215 9.97 10.72 9.41
CA PHE A 215 9.20 11.96 9.63
C PHE A 215 8.73 12.06 11.09
N ILE A 216 8.21 10.98 11.66
CA ILE A 216 7.84 10.95 13.09
C ILE A 216 9.05 11.28 13.96
N ALA A 217 10.19 10.64 13.73
CA ALA A 217 11.40 10.85 14.52
C ALA A 217 11.89 12.30 14.43
N VAL A 218 11.95 12.89 13.24
CA VAL A 218 12.35 14.30 13.06
C VAL A 218 11.42 15.24 13.82
N PHE A 219 10.10 15.02 13.75
CA PHE A 219 9.13 15.83 14.49
C PHE A 219 9.33 15.72 16.01
N VAL A 220 9.50 14.51 16.54
CA VAL A 220 9.70 14.29 17.98
C VAL A 220 11.01 14.93 18.44
N ILE A 221 12.10 14.77 17.70
CA ILE A 221 13.41 15.37 18.02
C ILE A 221 13.30 16.90 18.06
N LEU A 222 12.69 17.51 17.04
CA LEU A 222 12.53 18.98 17.00
C LEU A 222 11.52 19.50 18.03
N SER A 223 10.71 18.63 18.63
CA SER A 223 9.83 19.00 19.76
C SER A 223 10.61 19.18 21.07
N ALA A 224 11.84 18.69 21.16
CA ALA A 224 12.73 18.93 22.30
C ALA A 224 13.34 20.34 22.31
N VAL A 225 13.31 21.05 21.17
CA VAL A 225 13.99 22.34 21.01
C VAL A 225 12.96 23.47 21.19
N PRO A 226 12.99 24.22 22.31
CA PRO A 226 12.09 25.35 22.51
C PRO A 226 12.46 26.53 21.61
N THR A 227 11.47 27.36 21.26
CA THR A 227 11.65 28.53 20.38
C THR A 227 11.20 29.82 21.02
N PHE A 228 9.89 29.98 21.25
CA PHE A 228 9.29 31.19 21.82
C PHE A 228 8.32 30.80 22.94
N PRO A 229 8.17 31.61 23.99
CA PRO A 229 7.18 31.35 25.03
C PRO A 229 5.76 31.45 24.47
N ILE A 230 4.85 30.64 25.01
CA ILE A 230 3.42 30.75 24.71
C ILE A 230 2.85 31.83 25.61
N ILE A 231 2.39 32.91 24.98
CA ILE A 231 1.80 34.05 25.68
C ILE A 231 0.55 33.58 26.43
N GLY A 232 0.50 33.88 27.73
CA GLY A 232 -0.61 33.47 28.60
C GLY A 232 -0.51 32.03 29.13
N VAL A 233 0.59 31.31 28.91
CA VAL A 233 0.79 29.98 29.51
C VAL A 233 2.09 29.94 30.30
N THR A 234 2.00 29.85 31.63
CA THR A 234 3.18 29.76 32.50
C THR A 234 3.97 28.49 32.21
N GLY A 235 5.25 28.64 31.82
CA GLY A 235 6.12 27.52 31.44
C GLY A 235 5.81 26.88 30.09
N GLY A 236 4.84 27.41 29.33
CA GLY A 236 4.54 26.96 27.98
C GLY A 236 5.48 27.58 26.96
N GLU A 237 5.98 26.77 26.03
CA GLU A 237 6.82 27.26 24.94
C GLU A 237 6.42 26.57 23.63
N PHE A 238 6.51 27.29 22.52
CA PHE A 238 6.53 26.69 21.20
C PHE A 238 7.84 25.94 20.99
N THR A 239 7.81 25.01 20.05
CA THR A 239 8.94 24.14 19.71
C THR A 239 9.32 24.30 18.26
N LEU A 240 10.55 23.93 17.92
CA LEU A 240 11.01 23.98 16.52
C LEU A 240 10.20 23.06 15.61
N SER A 241 9.59 21.99 16.14
CA SER A 241 8.70 21.11 15.39
C SER A 241 7.47 21.81 14.80
N GLN A 242 7.07 22.99 15.29
CA GLN A 242 5.88 23.73 14.81
C GLN A 242 5.98 24.21 13.35
N ILE A 243 7.18 24.22 12.74
CA ILE A 243 7.37 24.55 11.32
C ILE A 243 7.08 23.36 10.38
N LEU A 244 7.00 22.14 10.93
CA LEU A 244 6.86 20.92 10.15
C LEU A 244 5.45 20.53 9.70
N PRO A 245 4.36 20.78 10.46
CA PRO A 245 3.05 20.20 10.15
C PRO A 245 2.54 20.57 8.76
N ALA A 246 2.60 21.86 8.42
CA ALA A 246 2.22 22.34 7.09
C ALA A 246 3.03 21.65 5.97
N LEU A 247 4.35 21.51 6.19
CA LEU A 247 5.24 20.82 5.26
C LEU A 247 4.91 19.34 5.14
N TYR A 248 4.53 18.68 6.23
CA TYR A 248 4.13 17.27 6.18
C TYR A 248 2.86 17.11 5.36
N GLY A 249 1.94 18.08 5.43
CA GLY A 249 0.75 18.13 4.58
C GLY A 249 1.10 18.28 3.10
N VAL A 250 2.04 19.17 2.77
CA VAL A 250 2.53 19.38 1.40
C VAL A 250 3.26 18.13 0.87
N LEU A 251 4.17 17.56 1.64
CA LEU A 251 5.06 16.47 1.23
C LEU A 251 4.34 15.12 1.17
N LEU A 252 3.59 14.78 2.21
CA LEU A 252 2.99 13.44 2.39
C LEU A 252 1.51 13.41 1.98
N GLY A 253 0.91 14.57 1.73
CA GLY A 253 -0.52 14.73 1.51
C GLY A 253 -1.30 14.89 2.83
N PRO A 254 -2.58 15.31 2.74
CA PRO A 254 -3.36 15.71 3.91
C PRO A 254 -3.55 14.58 4.92
N ILE A 255 -3.99 13.39 4.48
CA ILE A 255 -4.32 12.28 5.39
C ILE A 255 -3.07 11.64 5.99
N ASN A 256 -2.10 11.24 5.17
CA ASN A 256 -0.88 10.60 5.68
C ASN A 256 -0.07 11.56 6.54
N GLY A 257 0.05 12.83 6.12
CA GLY A 257 0.68 13.87 6.92
C GLY A 257 0.00 14.02 8.27
N ALA A 258 -1.34 14.13 8.30
CA ALA A 258 -2.09 14.28 9.55
C ALA A 258 -1.92 13.10 10.50
N ILE A 259 -1.94 11.86 10.00
CA ILE A 259 -1.70 10.66 10.82
C ILE A 259 -0.29 10.68 11.41
N ILE A 260 0.72 11.02 10.60
CA ILE A 260 2.11 11.11 11.05
C ILE A 260 2.29 12.18 12.12
N VAL A 261 1.71 13.36 11.91
CA VAL A 261 1.76 14.47 12.86
C VAL A 261 1.01 14.14 14.14
N LEU A 262 -0.14 13.46 14.05
CA LEU A 262 -0.88 12.97 15.21
C LEU A 262 -0.01 12.03 16.07
N LEU A 263 0.55 10.99 15.46
CA LEU A 263 1.41 10.02 16.14
C LEU A 263 2.64 10.70 16.73
N ALA A 264 3.29 11.58 15.97
CA ALA A 264 4.47 12.30 16.43
C ALA A 264 4.18 13.26 17.57
N SER A 265 3.03 13.93 17.57
CA SER A 265 2.59 14.82 18.65
C SER A 265 2.32 14.05 19.94
N ILE A 266 1.68 12.88 19.84
CA ILE A 266 1.46 12.00 21.00
C ILE A 266 2.79 11.49 21.55
N LEU A 267 3.70 11.04 20.68
CA LEU A 267 5.02 10.57 21.09
C LEU A 267 5.86 11.70 21.71
N SER A 268 5.72 12.94 21.23
CA SER A 268 6.44 14.08 21.79
C SER A 268 6.06 14.40 23.23
N PHE A 269 4.94 13.87 23.76
CA PHE A 269 4.58 14.02 25.17
C PHE A 269 5.60 13.41 26.14
N THR A 270 6.42 12.47 25.65
CA THR A 270 7.55 11.91 26.41
C THR A 270 8.70 12.89 26.59
N VAL A 271 8.81 13.88 25.71
CA VAL A 271 9.86 14.90 25.70
C VAL A 271 9.35 16.20 26.31
N LYS A 272 8.11 16.58 25.98
CA LYS A 272 7.48 17.81 26.42
C LYS A 272 6.05 17.55 26.89
N PRO A 273 5.72 17.82 28.15
CA PRO A 273 4.38 17.61 28.67
C PRO A 273 3.32 18.36 27.85
N PRO A 274 2.12 17.78 27.65
CA PRO A 274 1.02 18.45 26.97
C PRO A 274 0.52 19.65 27.80
N MET A 275 0.12 20.72 27.11
CA MET A 275 -0.35 21.97 27.72
C MET A 275 -1.87 22.10 27.67
N PHE A 276 -2.54 21.38 26.75
CA PHE A 276 -3.98 21.51 26.51
C PHE A 276 -4.73 20.21 26.82
N LEU A 277 -4.52 19.62 28.01
CA LEU A 277 -5.20 18.38 28.44
C LEU A 277 -5.08 17.24 27.42
N PHE A 278 -3.88 17.04 26.85
CA PHE A 278 -3.57 16.05 25.80
C PHE A 278 -4.22 16.34 24.43
N LEU A 279 -4.85 17.50 24.23
CA LEU A 279 -5.44 17.91 22.95
C LEU A 279 -4.45 18.70 22.06
N ASP A 280 -3.20 18.86 22.49
CA ASP A 280 -2.16 19.62 21.81
C ASP A 280 -1.96 19.22 20.34
N PHE A 281 -2.18 17.94 20.00
CA PHE A 281 -2.07 17.40 18.65
C PHE A 281 -3.07 18.03 17.66
N LEU A 282 -4.21 18.58 18.13
CA LEU A 282 -5.22 19.18 17.25
C LEU A 282 -4.66 20.37 16.46
N THR A 283 -3.74 21.12 17.07
CA THR A 283 -3.14 22.30 16.43
C THR A 283 -2.27 21.91 15.22
N PRO A 284 -1.24 21.06 15.32
CA PRO A 284 -0.43 20.68 14.16
C PRO A 284 -1.21 19.77 13.19
N VAL A 285 -2.16 18.94 13.64
CA VAL A 285 -2.99 18.12 12.74
C VAL A 285 -3.85 19.00 11.82
N THR A 286 -4.52 20.01 12.37
CA THR A 286 -5.32 20.96 11.58
C THR A 286 -4.46 21.69 10.56
N ASN A 287 -3.28 22.18 10.97
CA ASN A 287 -2.32 22.81 10.07
C ASN A 287 -1.99 21.92 8.86
N THR A 288 -1.66 20.66 9.16
CA THR A 288 -1.29 19.64 8.18
C THR A 288 -2.41 19.36 7.18
N LEU A 289 -3.64 19.24 7.68
CA LEU A 289 -4.82 18.99 6.84
C LEU A 289 -5.08 20.16 5.89
N ILE A 290 -5.13 21.39 6.40
CA ILE A 290 -5.40 22.59 5.58
C ILE A 290 -4.33 22.75 4.50
N ALA A 291 -3.05 22.75 4.89
CA ALA A 291 -1.94 22.90 3.95
C ALA A 291 -1.91 21.76 2.92
N GLY A 292 -2.14 20.51 3.34
CA GLY A 292 -2.16 19.35 2.46
C GLY A 292 -3.33 19.34 1.48
N PHE A 293 -4.54 19.73 1.90
CA PHE A 293 -5.69 19.84 1.01
C PHE A 293 -5.51 20.97 -0.01
N LEU A 294 -4.98 22.13 0.41
CA LEU A 294 -4.62 23.22 -0.51
C LEU A 294 -3.57 22.76 -1.53
N TRP A 295 -2.51 22.08 -1.07
CA TRP A 295 -1.47 21.56 -1.95
C TRP A 295 -2.03 20.60 -2.99
N ARG A 296 -3.02 19.78 -2.62
CA ARG A 296 -3.72 18.86 -3.54
C ARG A 296 -4.83 19.52 -4.35
N ARG A 297 -4.93 20.85 -4.34
CA ARG A 297 -6.00 21.64 -5.01
C ARG A 297 -7.42 21.26 -4.57
N LYS A 298 -7.59 20.58 -3.42
CA LYS A 298 -8.89 20.31 -2.78
C LYS A 298 -9.32 21.53 -1.97
N THR A 299 -9.43 22.68 -2.64
CA THR A 299 -9.60 24.00 -2.02
C THR A 299 -10.86 24.12 -1.19
N LEU A 300 -11.98 23.58 -1.66
CA LEU A 300 -13.24 23.61 -0.92
C LEU A 300 -13.10 22.95 0.46
N ILE A 301 -12.50 21.75 0.52
CA ILE A 301 -12.29 21.02 1.78
C ILE A 301 -11.36 21.82 2.68
N ALA A 302 -10.24 22.33 2.16
CA ALA A 302 -9.29 23.11 2.94
C ALA A 302 -9.91 24.37 3.55
N VAL A 303 -10.66 25.13 2.74
CA VAL A 303 -11.32 26.36 3.18
C VAL A 303 -12.43 26.06 4.19
N LEU A 304 -13.23 25.02 3.98
CA LEU A 304 -14.25 24.61 4.95
C LEU A 304 -13.61 24.21 6.27
N THR A 305 -12.57 23.36 6.26
CA THR A 305 -11.82 22.99 7.48
C THR A 305 -11.30 24.23 8.20
N TYR A 306 -10.67 25.15 7.47
CA TYR A 306 -10.17 26.40 8.03
C TYR A 306 -11.28 27.27 8.62
N LEU A 307 -12.37 27.51 7.88
CA LEU A 307 -13.49 28.32 8.35
C LEU A 307 -14.16 27.71 9.58
N THR A 308 -14.27 26.39 9.67
CA THR A 308 -14.75 25.73 10.90
C THR A 308 -13.85 26.08 12.08
N THR A 309 -12.52 26.03 11.94
CA THR A 309 -11.61 26.40 13.03
C THR A 309 -11.70 27.87 13.42
N LEU A 310 -11.88 28.75 12.43
CA LEU A 310 -12.03 30.18 12.67
C LEU A 310 -13.36 30.48 13.36
N ILE A 311 -14.47 29.87 12.94
CA ILE A 311 -15.78 30.02 13.57
C ILE A 311 -15.72 29.55 15.02
N LEU A 312 -15.15 28.36 15.28
CA LEU A 312 -14.99 27.84 16.64
C LEU A 312 -14.24 28.81 17.55
N PHE A 313 -13.17 29.44 17.04
CA PHE A 313 -12.47 30.48 17.76
C PHE A 313 -13.34 31.71 17.97
N LEU A 314 -13.97 32.26 16.93
CA LEU A 314 -14.82 33.46 17.03
C LEU A 314 -16.02 33.28 17.98
N THR A 315 -16.48 32.05 18.19
CA THR A 315 -17.57 31.73 19.13
C THR A 315 -17.07 31.37 20.53
N ALA A 316 -15.76 31.38 20.78
CA ALA A 316 -15.20 31.07 22.08
C ALA A 316 -15.45 32.22 23.09
N PRO A 317 -15.64 31.90 24.38
CA PRO A 317 -16.24 32.82 25.35
C PRO A 317 -15.40 34.06 25.69
N PHE A 318 -14.08 34.01 25.45
CA PHE A 318 -13.14 35.08 25.79
C PHE A 318 -12.51 35.72 24.55
N THR A 319 -12.97 35.39 23.34
CA THR A 319 -12.42 35.93 22.11
C THR A 319 -12.80 37.41 21.95
N LEU A 320 -11.80 38.24 21.63
CA LEU A 320 -12.00 39.64 21.27
C LEU A 320 -12.17 39.79 19.76
N PHE A 321 -13.30 40.36 19.34
CA PHE A 321 -13.50 40.71 17.92
C PHE A 321 -12.67 41.94 17.51
N PHE A 322 -12.54 42.91 18.42
CA PHE A 322 -11.83 44.17 18.21
C PHE A 322 -10.82 44.41 19.33
N ILE A 323 -9.70 45.03 18.98
CA ILE A 323 -8.71 45.54 19.93
C ILE A 323 -8.62 47.05 19.76
N HIS A 324 -8.75 47.76 20.88
CA HIS A 324 -8.58 49.20 20.95
C HIS A 324 -7.08 49.52 20.99
N VAL A 325 -6.56 50.19 19.96
CA VAL A 325 -5.15 50.61 19.87
C VAL A 325 -5.06 52.11 20.07
N GLU A 326 -4.30 52.52 21.08
CA GLU A 326 -3.97 53.93 21.36
C GLU A 326 -2.51 54.20 20.97
N LEU A 327 -2.32 55.14 20.05
CA LEU A 327 -1.03 55.71 19.66
C LEU A 327 -1.05 57.22 19.93
N PRO A 328 0.11 57.90 20.05
CA PRO A 328 0.15 59.34 20.26
C PRO A 328 -0.68 60.10 19.21
N GLY A 329 -1.82 60.67 19.62
CA GLY A 329 -2.74 61.42 18.76
C GLY A 329 -3.71 60.59 17.91
N PHE A 330 -3.79 59.27 18.10
CA PHE A 330 -4.66 58.40 17.29
C PHE A 330 -5.17 57.19 18.09
N SER A 331 -6.48 57.01 18.16
CA SER A 331 -7.14 55.85 18.76
C SER A 331 -8.02 55.15 17.73
N VAL A 332 -7.86 53.85 17.55
CA VAL A 332 -8.64 53.07 16.56
C VAL A 332 -8.95 51.67 17.07
N ASP A 333 -10.15 51.18 16.75
CA ASP A 333 -10.52 49.78 16.95
C ASP A 333 -10.14 48.95 15.72
N LEU A 334 -9.25 47.98 15.90
CA LEU A 334 -8.81 47.08 14.84
C LEU A 334 -9.40 45.69 15.04
N PRO A 335 -9.84 44.99 13.96
CA PRO A 335 -10.23 43.60 14.05
C PRO A 335 -9.06 42.74 14.54
N PHE A 336 -9.24 41.97 15.62
CA PHE A 336 -8.18 41.10 16.15
C PHE A 336 -7.64 40.16 15.06
N HIS A 337 -8.57 39.56 14.33
CA HIS A 337 -8.32 38.52 13.33
C HIS A 337 -7.94 39.09 11.95
N TRP A 338 -7.45 40.34 11.86
CA TRP A 338 -7.21 41.03 10.59
C TRP A 338 -6.40 40.19 9.58
N LEU A 339 -5.38 39.46 10.05
CA LEU A 339 -4.52 38.67 9.18
C LEU A 339 -5.23 37.45 8.59
N HIS A 340 -6.27 36.93 9.25
CA HIS A 340 -7.11 35.85 8.71
C HIS A 340 -7.83 36.29 7.43
N PHE A 341 -8.26 37.56 7.33
CA PHE A 341 -8.88 38.11 6.13
C PHE A 341 -7.90 38.22 4.95
N LEU A 342 -6.61 38.39 5.22
CA LEU A 342 -5.55 38.44 4.20
C LEU A 342 -5.05 37.05 3.81
N ALA A 343 -4.93 36.13 4.78
CA ALA A 343 -4.37 34.81 4.57
C ALA A 343 -5.17 33.99 3.56
N ILE A 344 -6.51 34.04 3.59
CA ILE A 344 -7.37 33.31 2.64
C ILE A 344 -7.09 33.73 1.19
N PRO A 345 -7.26 35.01 0.78
CA PRO A 345 -7.03 35.40 -0.61
C PRO A 345 -5.58 35.19 -1.04
N ILE A 346 -4.58 35.47 -0.19
CA ILE A 346 -3.17 35.21 -0.50
C ILE A 346 -2.96 33.73 -0.83
N SER A 347 -3.52 32.84 0.00
CA SER A 347 -3.38 31.39 -0.17
C SER A 347 -4.09 30.90 -1.42
N LEU A 348 -5.29 31.41 -1.73
CA LEU A 348 -6.01 31.05 -2.95
C LEU A 348 -5.32 31.56 -4.22
N ILE A 349 -4.79 32.78 -4.21
CA ILE A 349 -4.02 33.36 -5.32
C ILE A 349 -2.76 32.52 -5.58
N SER A 350 -2.09 32.05 -4.52
CA SER A 350 -0.88 31.23 -4.64
C SER A 350 -1.07 29.95 -5.46
N LEU A 351 -2.29 29.38 -5.48
CA LEU A 351 -2.60 28.14 -6.20
C LEU A 351 -2.66 28.31 -7.73
N LYS A 352 -2.73 29.57 -8.21
CA LYS A 352 -2.65 29.89 -9.64
C LYS A 352 -1.23 29.71 -10.19
N PHE A 353 -0.23 29.66 -9.32
CA PHE A 353 1.17 29.47 -9.71
C PHE A 353 1.47 27.99 -9.90
N ASP A 354 2.01 27.66 -11.08
CA ASP A 354 2.46 26.31 -11.42
C ASP A 354 3.90 26.11 -10.93
N GLU A 355 4.02 25.35 -9.83
CA GLU A 355 5.24 24.93 -9.15
C GLU A 355 6.23 24.18 -10.04
N SER A 356 5.77 23.59 -11.15
CA SER A 356 6.66 22.90 -12.10
C SER A 356 7.46 23.89 -12.96
N LYS A 357 6.95 25.10 -13.17
CA LYS A 357 7.53 26.07 -14.12
C LYS A 357 8.75 26.80 -13.57
N SER A 358 8.81 27.11 -12.28
CA SER A 358 9.94 27.84 -11.71
C SER A 358 10.09 27.65 -10.20
N ARG A 359 11.29 27.95 -9.67
CA ARG A 359 11.54 27.93 -8.21
C ARG A 359 10.67 28.95 -7.48
N THR A 360 10.49 30.13 -8.08
CA THR A 360 9.66 31.19 -7.54
C THR A 360 8.18 30.78 -7.48
N ALA A 361 7.66 30.15 -8.54
CA ALA A 361 6.28 29.66 -8.55
C ALA A 361 6.03 28.59 -7.48
N MET A 362 6.98 27.66 -7.29
CA MET A 362 6.93 26.68 -6.22
C MET A 362 6.97 27.33 -4.84
N TRP A 363 7.84 28.33 -4.65
CA TRP A 363 7.94 29.06 -3.39
C TRP A 363 6.63 29.76 -3.04
N ILE A 364 6.04 30.50 -3.99
CA ILE A 364 4.75 31.19 -3.82
C ILE A 364 3.65 30.19 -3.43
N ARG A 365 3.54 29.07 -4.16
CA ARG A 365 2.50 28.06 -3.91
C ARG A 365 2.66 27.38 -2.54
N ILE A 366 3.88 26.98 -2.18
CA ILE A 366 4.13 26.39 -0.84
C ILE A 366 3.85 27.41 0.24
N PHE A 367 4.30 28.66 0.09
CA PHE A 367 4.08 29.73 1.06
C PHE A 367 2.59 29.95 1.34
N GLY A 368 1.76 30.06 0.29
CA GLY A 368 0.32 30.20 0.48
C GLY A 368 -0.33 28.99 1.16
N CYS A 369 0.08 27.76 0.80
CA CYS A 369 -0.43 26.55 1.46
C CYS A 369 -0.07 26.53 2.95
N VAL A 370 1.19 26.85 3.28
CA VAL A 370 1.68 26.88 4.66
C VAL A 370 1.03 28.00 5.45
N LEU A 371 0.89 29.20 4.86
CA LEU A 371 0.31 30.36 5.53
C LEU A 371 -1.12 30.06 6.02
N LEU A 372 -2.00 29.50 5.19
CA LEU A 372 -3.35 29.17 5.65
C LEU A 372 -3.34 28.07 6.72
N GLY A 373 -2.45 27.08 6.57
CA GLY A 373 -2.27 26.02 7.57
C GLY A 373 -1.85 26.56 8.94
N THR A 374 -0.86 27.47 8.99
CA THR A 374 -0.39 28.06 10.25
C THR A 374 -1.41 29.01 10.87
N MET A 375 -2.29 29.63 10.07
CA MET A 375 -3.44 30.38 10.58
C MET A 375 -4.49 29.47 11.21
N GLY A 376 -4.81 28.34 10.57
CA GLY A 376 -5.70 27.33 11.17
C GLY A 376 -5.13 26.78 12.49
N GLN A 377 -3.81 26.55 12.54
CA GLN A 377 -3.11 26.19 13.78
C GLN A 377 -3.31 27.24 14.88
N HIS A 378 -3.17 28.52 14.53
CA HIS A 378 -3.35 29.62 15.47
C HIS A 378 -4.78 29.66 16.01
N SER A 379 -5.80 29.58 15.14
CA SER A 379 -7.20 29.55 15.57
C SER A 379 -7.49 28.40 16.54
N VAL A 380 -7.08 27.17 16.21
CA VAL A 380 -7.29 26.01 17.09
C VAL A 380 -6.53 26.16 18.41
N GLY A 381 -5.30 26.66 18.37
CA GLY A 381 -4.49 26.88 19.57
C GLY A 381 -5.13 27.92 20.50
N SER A 382 -5.62 29.02 19.93
CA SER A 382 -6.34 30.06 20.67
C SER A 382 -7.65 29.54 21.25
N THR A 383 -8.41 28.72 20.51
CA THR A 383 -9.61 28.05 21.03
C THR A 383 -9.27 27.14 22.22
N LEU A 384 -8.27 26.28 22.09
CA LEU A 384 -7.84 25.40 23.18
C LEU A 384 -7.35 26.19 24.40
N PHE A 385 -6.63 27.29 24.16
CA PHE A 385 -6.21 28.19 25.21
C PHE A 385 -7.40 28.73 26.02
N GLU A 386 -8.43 29.26 25.37
CA GLU A 386 -9.62 29.76 26.05
C GLU A 386 -10.35 28.69 26.86
N TYR A 387 -10.61 27.53 26.25
CA TYR A 387 -11.36 26.48 26.93
C TYR A 387 -10.58 25.83 28.07
N VAL A 388 -9.29 25.54 27.88
CA VAL A 388 -8.48 24.88 28.91
C VAL A 388 -8.14 25.86 30.02
N TYR A 389 -7.63 27.05 29.70
CA TYR A 389 -7.23 28.02 30.71
C TYR A 389 -8.42 28.78 31.30
N GLY A 390 -9.57 28.81 30.63
CA GLY A 390 -10.82 29.31 31.22
C GLY A 390 -11.26 28.48 32.43
N LEU A 391 -11.06 27.15 32.35
CA LEU A 391 -11.28 26.24 33.49
C LEU A 391 -10.29 26.50 34.62
N VAL A 392 -9.03 26.79 34.30
CA VAL A 392 -7.95 27.03 35.28
C VAL A 392 -8.14 28.37 36.01
N PHE A 393 -8.42 29.45 35.27
CA PHE A 393 -8.56 30.80 35.79
C PHE A 393 -10.01 31.19 36.11
N ARG A 394 -10.92 30.22 36.24
CA ARG A 394 -12.33 30.43 36.63
C ARG A 394 -13.04 31.56 35.86
N ASN A 395 -12.80 31.64 34.56
CA ASN A 395 -13.40 32.64 33.67
C ASN A 395 -13.04 34.10 33.99
N GLU A 396 -11.84 34.37 34.53
CA GLU A 396 -11.34 35.74 34.73
C GLU A 396 -11.06 36.45 33.39
N MET A 397 -12.01 37.26 32.92
CA MET A 397 -11.94 37.96 31.62
C MET A 397 -10.72 38.88 31.47
N SER A 398 -10.25 39.52 32.55
CA SER A 398 -9.10 40.44 32.52
C SER A 398 -7.82 39.73 32.05
N TYR A 399 -7.62 38.47 32.45
CA TYR A 399 -6.47 37.65 32.05
C TYR A 399 -6.42 37.45 30.52
N PHE A 400 -7.57 37.11 29.93
CA PHE A 400 -7.70 36.89 28.49
C PHE A 400 -7.52 38.20 27.72
N ILE A 401 -8.10 39.30 28.20
CA ILE A 401 -7.93 40.61 27.56
C ILE A 401 -6.44 40.96 27.46
N THR A 402 -5.71 40.96 28.57
CA THR A 402 -4.27 41.26 28.57
C THR A 402 -3.47 40.32 27.65
N THR A 403 -3.84 39.03 27.65
CA THR A 403 -3.22 38.04 26.76
C THR A 403 -3.47 38.38 25.29
N TRP A 404 -4.71 38.67 24.90
CA TRP A 404 -5.07 39.00 23.52
C TRP A 404 -4.41 40.28 23.02
N TYR A 405 -4.31 41.31 23.86
CA TYR A 405 -3.55 42.52 23.55
C TYR A 405 -2.11 42.23 23.15
N THR A 406 -1.46 41.31 23.87
CA THR A 406 -0.08 40.91 23.56
C THR A 406 -0.02 40.03 22.31
N VAL A 407 -0.92 39.05 22.20
CA VAL A 407 -0.99 38.13 21.04
C VAL A 407 -1.20 38.90 19.74
N PHE A 408 -2.06 39.92 19.72
CA PHE A 408 -2.39 40.74 18.55
C PHE A 408 -1.17 41.29 17.82
N TRP A 409 -0.15 41.71 18.56
CA TRP A 409 1.09 42.26 18.00
C TRP A 409 2.09 41.19 17.58
N VAL A 410 2.12 40.05 18.29
CA VAL A 410 3.13 39.01 18.09
C VAL A 410 2.73 37.99 17.03
N TYR A 411 1.46 37.57 17.01
CA TYR A 411 1.00 36.49 16.13
C TYR A 411 1.29 36.77 14.63
N PRO A 412 1.14 37.99 14.08
CA PRO A 412 1.38 38.21 12.66
C PRO A 412 2.83 37.92 12.27
N VAL A 413 3.77 38.37 13.10
CA VAL A 413 5.21 38.18 12.90
C VAL A 413 5.55 36.71 13.00
N GLU A 414 5.06 36.03 14.04
CA GLU A 414 5.26 34.60 14.25
C GLU A 414 4.76 33.76 13.06
N ARG A 415 3.53 34.02 12.58
CA ARG A 415 2.94 33.26 11.47
C ARG A 415 3.71 33.47 10.16
N ILE A 416 4.19 34.69 9.90
CA ILE A 416 5.01 35.00 8.71
C ILE A 416 6.37 34.30 8.80
N ILE A 417 7.02 34.30 9.98
CA ILE A 417 8.28 33.59 10.19
C ILE A 417 8.09 32.09 9.93
N PHE A 418 7.08 31.46 10.54
CA PHE A 418 6.81 30.04 10.32
C PHE A 418 6.51 29.73 8.86
N ALA A 419 5.68 30.54 8.18
CA ALA A 419 5.40 30.34 6.77
C ALA A 419 6.66 30.45 5.90
N THR A 420 7.51 31.44 6.17
CA THR A 420 8.74 31.69 5.42
C THR A 420 9.77 30.59 5.62
N VAL A 421 10.07 30.23 6.87
CA VAL A 421 11.05 29.19 7.23
C VAL A 421 10.61 27.84 6.69
N SER A 422 9.33 27.48 6.90
CA SER A 422 8.76 26.25 6.36
C SER A 422 8.92 26.23 4.84
N THR A 423 8.56 27.30 4.14
CA THR A 423 8.68 27.36 2.67
C THR A 423 10.13 27.22 2.20
N ALA A 424 11.08 27.87 2.89
CA ALA A 424 12.50 27.79 2.59
C ALA A 424 13.02 26.34 2.66
N ILE A 425 12.55 25.56 3.64
CA ILE A 425 12.85 24.13 3.81
C ILE A 425 12.05 23.27 2.81
N GLY A 426 10.78 23.61 2.58
CA GLY A 426 9.85 22.84 1.75
C GLY A 426 10.22 22.82 0.28
N VAL A 427 10.65 23.94 -0.29
CA VAL A 427 11.01 24.03 -1.73
C VAL A 427 12.08 23.01 -2.14
N PRO A 428 13.26 22.92 -1.48
CA PRO A 428 14.26 21.91 -1.86
C PRO A 428 13.74 20.49 -1.59
N LEU A 429 13.01 20.26 -0.50
CA LEU A 429 12.47 18.93 -0.18
C LEU A 429 11.46 18.44 -1.22
N VAL A 430 10.49 19.26 -1.61
CA VAL A 430 9.49 18.91 -2.64
C VAL A 430 10.19 18.49 -3.94
N ARG A 431 11.25 19.19 -4.34
CA ARG A 431 12.00 18.87 -5.57
C ARG A 431 12.76 17.56 -5.49
N ILE A 432 13.39 17.28 -4.35
CA ILE A 432 14.15 16.05 -4.13
C ILE A 432 13.19 14.87 -4.07
N LEU A 433 12.13 15.00 -3.26
CA LEU A 433 11.17 13.94 -3.01
C LEU A 433 10.27 13.65 -4.21
N ALA A 434 10.01 14.63 -5.10
CA ALA A 434 9.30 14.39 -6.36
C ALA A 434 9.97 13.35 -7.27
N LYS A 435 11.27 13.08 -7.10
CA LYS A 435 12.01 12.06 -7.85
C LYS A 435 11.88 10.65 -7.26
N ILE A 436 11.30 10.52 -6.06
CA ILE A 436 11.20 9.28 -5.31
C ILE A 436 9.82 8.65 -5.58
N PRO A 437 9.73 7.40 -6.09
CA PRO A 437 8.47 6.75 -6.44
C PRO A 437 7.46 6.70 -5.29
N GLU A 438 7.93 6.60 -4.05
CA GLU A 438 7.10 6.55 -2.85
C GLU A 438 6.29 7.84 -2.63
N PHE A 439 6.81 8.97 -3.13
CA PHE A 439 6.20 10.30 -3.11
C PHE A 439 5.56 10.71 -4.44
N SER A 440 5.78 9.93 -5.52
CA SER A 440 5.19 10.26 -6.81
C SER A 440 3.67 10.23 -6.68
N GLN A 441 3.06 11.39 -6.87
CA GLN A 441 1.66 11.62 -6.60
C GLN A 441 0.83 11.11 -7.79
N ASN A 442 0.72 9.79 -7.92
CA ASN A 442 -0.34 9.12 -8.65
C ASN A 442 -0.49 7.67 -8.15
N PRO A 443 -1.45 7.38 -7.26
CA PRO A 443 -2.31 6.25 -7.56
C PRO A 443 -3.26 6.72 -8.68
N SER A 444 -3.24 6.00 -9.80
CA SER A 444 -4.29 5.98 -10.82
C SER A 444 -5.68 6.35 -10.30
#